data_AF-A0A524ICF2-F1
#
_entry.id   AF-A0A524ICF2-F1
#
_cell.length_a   1.000
_cell.length_b   1.000
_cell.length_c   1.000
_cell.angle_alpha   90.00
_cell.angle_beta   90.00
_cell.angle_gamma   90.00
#
_symmetry.space_group_name_H-M   'P 1'
#
loop_
_entity.id
_entity.type
_entity.pdbx_description
1 polymer ?
#
loop_
_entity_poly.entity_id
_entity_poly.type
_entity_poly.pdbx_seq_one_letter_code
_entity_poly.pdbx_strand_id
1 'polypeptide(L)'
;MNSTSVQAMQVRSEQTFPMWLGRLRTLLWGIPLLVVSCGTAPQPTLHGQEASVVTREASHPQAYFHFLRGSLAELNNDATTALEEYQAGLAFDSNSIFLKFRLAKLHFSMAHMTEAMDLASQIPVADISQAAMFFDLAKIFAGGGDTGRALEILTEGERHFPQDERIYISHGTLLLNIKEFQMAEAVFHD
;
A
#
# COMPACT_ATOMS: atom_id res chain seq x y z
N MET A 1 11.60 -12.37 -61.91
CA MET A 1 10.14 -12.27 -61.72
C MET A 1 9.57 -13.67 -61.71
N ASN A 2 9.04 -14.12 -60.57
CA ASN A 2 7.85 -14.96 -60.47
C ASN A 2 7.60 -15.24 -58.99
N SER A 3 6.59 -14.54 -58.50
CA SER A 3 6.00 -14.59 -57.18
C SER A 3 5.07 -15.80 -57.12
N THR A 4 5.20 -16.65 -56.10
CA THR A 4 4.17 -17.65 -55.77
C THR A 4 3.88 -17.56 -54.28
N SER A 5 2.78 -16.86 -54.02
CA SER A 5 2.06 -16.75 -52.75
C SER A 5 1.52 -18.12 -52.31
N VAL A 6 1.80 -18.49 -51.07
CA VAL A 6 1.19 -19.64 -50.39
C VAL A 6 -0.16 -19.20 -49.84
N GLN A 7 -1.25 -19.74 -50.39
CA GLN A 7 -2.59 -19.70 -49.80
C GLN A 7 -2.75 -20.90 -48.87
N ALA A 8 -3.10 -20.65 -47.62
CA ALA A 8 -3.47 -21.69 -46.67
C ALA A 8 -4.88 -21.41 -46.10
N MET A 9 -5.75 -22.38 -46.38
CA MET A 9 -6.72 -23.00 -45.48
C MET A 9 -7.97 -22.22 -45.01
N GLN A 10 -9.09 -22.68 -45.58
CA GLN A 10 -10.47 -22.70 -45.08
C GLN A 10 -10.61 -22.85 -43.55
N VAL A 11 -11.69 -22.32 -42.96
CA VAL A 11 -12.90 -23.07 -42.55
C VAL A 11 -14.04 -22.10 -42.19
N ARG A 12 -15.25 -22.57 -42.48
CA ARG A 12 -16.58 -21.96 -42.55
C ARG A 12 -17.34 -22.02 -41.21
N SER A 13 -18.46 -21.30 -41.17
CA SER A 13 -19.70 -21.47 -40.35
C SER A 13 -19.88 -20.41 -39.25
N GLU A 14 -20.70 -19.38 -39.48
CA GLU A 14 -22.19 -19.37 -39.39
C GLU A 14 -22.69 -19.80 -38.00
N GLN A 15 -22.89 -18.82 -37.10
CA GLN A 15 -23.79 -18.97 -35.96
C GLN A 15 -24.81 -17.82 -35.92
N THR A 16 -25.86 -18.02 -36.72
CA THR A 16 -27.29 -17.94 -36.36
C THR A 16 -27.82 -16.70 -35.62
N PHE A 17 -28.41 -15.80 -36.41
CA PHE A 17 -29.59 -15.01 -36.02
C PHE A 17 -30.77 -15.94 -35.67
N PRO A 18 -31.53 -15.62 -34.60
CA PRO A 18 -32.94 -15.98 -34.59
C PRO A 18 -33.76 -14.81 -34.05
N MET A 19 -34.43 -14.07 -34.93
CA MET A 19 -35.72 -13.48 -34.59
C MET A 19 -36.59 -13.57 -35.82
N TRP A 20 -37.12 -14.77 -35.98
CA TRP A 20 -38.49 -15.05 -36.39
C TRP A 20 -39.18 -13.88 -37.11
N LEU A 21 -39.22 -14.04 -38.42
CA LEU A 21 -40.06 -13.35 -39.38
C LEU A 21 -41.39 -12.87 -38.78
N GLY A 22 -41.60 -11.57 -38.97
CA GLY A 22 -42.61 -11.19 -39.94
C GLY A 22 -44.04 -11.40 -39.48
N ARG A 23 -44.56 -10.38 -38.80
CA ARG A 23 -45.96 -9.97 -38.90
C ARG A 23 -46.09 -8.62 -38.23
N LEU A 24 -46.17 -7.58 -39.05
CA LEU A 24 -47.22 -6.54 -39.03
C LEU A 24 -46.69 -5.25 -39.66
N ARG A 25 -46.16 -5.38 -40.88
CA ARG A 25 -45.97 -4.28 -41.80
C ARG A 25 -47.34 -3.91 -42.35
N THR A 26 -48.15 -3.18 -41.57
CA THR A 26 -49.37 -2.44 -41.98
C THR A 26 -50.09 -1.91 -40.74
N LEU A 27 -49.57 -0.85 -40.15
CA LEU A 27 -50.44 0.18 -39.57
C LEU A 27 -49.79 1.54 -39.79
N LEU A 28 -49.74 1.90 -41.06
CA LEU A 28 -49.67 3.29 -41.48
C LEU A 28 -50.87 4.01 -40.86
N TRP A 29 -50.56 5.17 -40.29
CA TRP A 29 -51.43 6.32 -40.07
C TRP A 29 -52.20 6.38 -38.76
N GLY A 30 -51.74 7.31 -37.94
CA GLY A 30 -52.49 7.87 -36.82
C GLY A 30 -51.79 7.63 -35.50
N ILE A 31 -50.89 8.52 -35.12
CA ILE A 31 -51.01 9.30 -33.88
C ILE A 31 -50.15 10.57 -34.07
N PRO A 32 -50.78 11.75 -34.03
CA PRO A 32 -50.13 13.04 -34.24
C PRO A 32 -49.40 13.51 -32.98
N LEU A 33 -48.43 14.41 -33.20
CA LEU A 33 -48.03 15.50 -32.30
C LEU A 33 -48.37 15.34 -30.80
N LEU A 34 -47.40 14.88 -30.01
CA LEU A 34 -47.31 15.28 -28.60
C LEU A 34 -45.93 15.87 -28.33
N VAL A 35 -45.91 17.19 -28.50
CA VAL A 35 -45.26 18.19 -27.63
C VAL A 35 -43.86 17.83 -27.12
N VAL A 36 -42.91 18.61 -27.63
CA VAL A 36 -41.63 18.98 -27.02
C VAL A 36 -41.73 18.97 -25.48
N SER A 37 -41.30 17.87 -24.88
CA SER A 37 -41.00 17.83 -23.45
C SER A 37 -39.56 18.32 -23.31
N CYS A 38 -39.40 19.61 -23.01
CA CYS A 38 -38.19 20.07 -22.34
C CYS A 38 -38.21 19.48 -20.92
N GLY A 39 -37.87 18.20 -20.81
CA GLY A 39 -37.40 17.65 -19.56
C GLY A 39 -36.01 18.21 -19.32
N THR A 40 -35.89 19.21 -18.45
CA THR A 40 -34.64 19.45 -17.75
C THR A 40 -34.37 18.18 -16.96
N ALA A 41 -33.60 17.26 -17.55
CA ALA A 41 -33.06 16.13 -16.80
C ALA A 41 -32.34 16.74 -15.59
N PRO A 42 -32.70 16.36 -14.35
CA PRO A 42 -31.89 16.74 -13.22
C PRO A 42 -30.50 16.22 -13.55
N GLN A 43 -29.51 17.11 -13.61
CA GLN A 43 -28.13 16.66 -13.55
C GLN A 43 -28.07 15.69 -12.37
N PRO A 44 -27.39 14.54 -12.50
CA PRO A 44 -27.00 13.82 -11.31
C PRO A 44 -26.14 14.83 -10.56
N THR A 45 -26.75 15.52 -9.61
CA THR A 45 -26.02 16.17 -8.57
C THR A 45 -25.29 15.01 -7.95
N LEU A 46 -24.00 14.91 -8.26
CA LEU A 46 -22.99 14.64 -7.25
C LEU A 46 -23.16 15.70 -6.16
N HIS A 47 -24.34 15.71 -5.51
CA HIS A 47 -24.53 16.22 -4.20
C HIS A 47 -23.61 15.31 -3.42
N GLY A 48 -22.49 15.90 -3.03
CA GLY A 48 -21.56 15.25 -2.16
C GLY A 48 -22.38 14.61 -1.04
N GLN A 49 -22.46 13.29 -1.08
CA GLN A 49 -21.70 12.62 -0.05
C GLN A 49 -20.34 13.29 -0.07
N GLU A 50 -20.22 14.32 0.79
CA GLU A 50 -19.27 14.22 1.87
C GLU A 50 -19.21 12.73 2.23
N ALA A 51 -18.42 11.98 1.46
CA ALA A 51 -17.47 11.10 2.07
C ALA A 51 -16.93 12.00 3.15
N SER A 52 -17.39 11.77 4.37
CA SER A 52 -16.63 12.07 5.56
C SER A 52 -15.27 11.49 5.20
N VAL A 53 -14.44 12.34 4.59
CA VAL A 53 -13.05 12.09 4.34
C VAL A 53 -12.61 11.94 5.77
N VAL A 54 -12.52 10.68 6.19
CA VAL A 54 -11.74 10.34 7.36
C VAL A 54 -10.47 11.11 7.09
N THR A 55 -10.25 12.17 7.87
CA THR A 55 -9.10 13.04 7.74
C THR A 55 -7.88 12.22 8.18
N ARG A 56 -7.56 11.17 7.42
CA ARG A 56 -6.20 10.70 7.28
C ARG A 56 -5.55 11.86 6.58
N GLU A 57 -4.81 12.63 7.37
CA GLU A 57 -3.87 13.62 6.89
C GLU A 57 -3.14 13.02 5.68
N ALA A 58 -3.54 13.46 4.49
CA ALA A 58 -2.96 12.95 3.26
C ALA A 58 -1.53 13.49 3.23
N SER A 59 -0.54 12.60 3.15
CA SER A 59 0.87 13.02 3.10
C SER A 59 1.07 14.04 2.01
N HIS A 60 1.91 15.04 2.28
CA HIS A 60 2.18 16.12 1.36
C HIS A 60 2.63 15.55 -0.01
N PRO A 61 2.07 15.98 -1.16
CA PRO A 61 2.36 15.35 -2.46
C PRO A 61 3.86 15.27 -2.79
N GLN A 62 4.62 16.30 -2.43
CA GLN A 62 6.07 16.32 -2.58
C GLN A 62 6.77 15.29 -1.67
N ALA A 63 6.30 15.11 -0.43
CA ALA A 63 6.85 14.08 0.46
C ALA A 63 6.62 12.68 -0.11
N TYR A 64 5.42 12.43 -0.66
CA TYR A 64 5.10 11.17 -1.32
C TYR A 64 5.94 10.95 -2.59
N PHE A 65 6.14 11.98 -3.41
CA PHE A 65 7.01 11.92 -4.59
C PHE A 65 8.45 11.51 -4.22
N HIS A 66 9.02 12.17 -3.21
CA HIS A 66 10.35 11.87 -2.71
C HIS A 66 10.44 10.46 -2.08
N PHE A 67 9.40 10.02 -1.36
CA PHE A 67 9.31 8.64 -0.86
C PHE A 67 9.37 7.61 -2.00
N LEU A 68 8.66 7.83 -3.11
CA LEU A 68 8.70 6.92 -4.26
C LEU A 68 10.07 6.89 -4.92
N ARG A 69 10.74 8.05 -5.07
CA ARG A 69 12.09 8.11 -5.63
C ARG A 69 13.12 7.44 -4.73
N GLY A 70 13.06 7.66 -3.43
CA GLY A 70 13.91 6.95 -2.47
C GLY A 70 13.66 5.43 -2.49
N SER A 71 12.39 5.01 -2.61
CA SER A 71 12.04 3.59 -2.73
C SER A 71 12.60 2.96 -3.99
N LEU A 72 12.56 3.68 -5.12
CA LEU A 72 13.16 3.21 -6.38
C LEU A 72 14.68 3.12 -6.27
N ALA A 73 15.33 4.07 -5.58
CA ALA A 73 16.77 4.03 -5.33
C ALA A 73 17.16 2.82 -4.45
N GLU A 74 16.40 2.51 -3.39
CA GLU A 74 16.61 1.28 -2.59
C GLU A 74 16.50 0.02 -3.44
N LEU A 75 15.51 -0.08 -4.33
CA LEU A 75 15.36 -1.22 -5.24
C LEU A 75 16.55 -1.36 -6.20
N ASN A 76 17.20 -0.26 -6.54
CA ASN A 76 18.42 -0.23 -7.36
C ASN A 76 19.71 -0.36 -6.53
N ASN A 77 19.60 -0.62 -5.22
CA ASN A 77 20.72 -0.69 -4.29
C ASN A 77 21.57 0.61 -4.26
N ASP A 78 20.94 1.75 -4.52
CA ASP A 78 21.53 3.09 -4.42
C ASP A 78 21.12 3.74 -3.10
N ALA A 79 21.86 3.39 -2.04
CA ALA A 79 21.60 3.90 -0.70
C ALA A 79 21.81 5.43 -0.58
N THR A 80 22.74 6.00 -1.36
CA THR A 80 23.04 7.43 -1.34
C THR A 80 21.85 8.23 -1.85
N THR A 81 21.34 7.89 -3.03
CA THR A 81 20.15 8.55 -3.59
C THR A 81 18.92 8.31 -2.71
N ALA A 82 18.78 7.12 -2.12
CA ALA A 82 17.68 6.83 -1.22
C ALA A 82 17.68 7.74 0.02
N LEU A 83 18.83 7.96 0.65
CA LEU A 83 18.98 8.89 1.78
C LEU A 83 18.56 10.31 1.38
N GLU A 84 19.11 10.82 0.27
CA GLU A 84 18.85 12.18 -0.20
C GLU A 84 17.36 12.41 -0.47
N GLU A 85 16.71 11.48 -1.17
CA GLU A 85 15.29 11.59 -1.49
C GLU A 85 14.42 11.49 -0.24
N TYR A 86 14.68 10.55 0.67
CA TYR A 86 13.90 10.46 1.90
C TYR A 86 14.07 11.69 2.81
N GLN A 87 15.28 12.26 2.89
CA GLN A 87 15.53 13.51 3.62
C GLN A 87 14.80 14.69 2.96
N ALA A 88 14.81 14.78 1.62
CA ALA A 88 14.04 15.79 0.90
C ALA A 88 12.53 15.64 1.15
N GLY A 89 12.02 14.40 1.24
CA GLY A 89 10.65 14.13 1.63
C GLY A 89 10.29 14.65 3.03
N LEU A 90 11.19 14.46 4.01
CA LEU A 90 10.97 14.94 5.39
C LEU A 90 10.92 16.47 5.49
N ALA A 91 11.54 17.20 4.55
CA ALA A 91 11.42 18.65 4.50
C ALA A 91 9.99 19.13 4.19
N PHE A 92 9.17 18.29 3.55
CA PHE A 92 7.76 18.55 3.25
C PHE A 92 6.79 17.93 4.27
N ASP A 93 7.19 16.84 4.91
CA ASP A 93 6.39 16.13 5.91
C ASP A 93 7.31 15.63 7.04
N SER A 94 7.63 16.52 7.98
CA SER A 94 8.57 16.25 9.07
C SER A 94 8.07 15.20 10.07
N ASN A 95 6.77 14.93 10.07
CA ASN A 95 6.12 13.98 10.97
C ASN A 95 5.86 12.63 10.31
N SER A 96 6.24 12.46 9.04
CA SER A 96 6.05 11.22 8.30
C SER A 96 6.73 10.03 8.99
N ILE A 97 5.91 9.15 9.55
CA ILE A 97 6.34 7.87 10.13
C ILE A 97 7.09 7.04 9.08
N PHE A 98 6.59 7.00 7.85
CA PHE A 98 7.18 6.20 6.77
C PHE A 98 8.54 6.69 6.34
N LEU A 99 8.74 8.01 6.19
CA LEU A 99 10.04 8.55 5.82
C LEU A 99 11.08 8.35 6.92
N LYS A 100 10.72 8.61 8.19
CA LYS A 100 11.60 8.31 9.34
C LYS A 100 11.97 6.84 9.41
N PHE A 101 10.98 5.96 9.23
CA PHE A 101 11.19 4.51 9.25
C PHE A 101 12.13 4.03 8.14
N ARG A 102 11.95 4.52 6.91
CA ARG A 102 12.84 4.14 5.80
C ARG A 102 14.26 4.64 6.01
N LEU A 103 14.44 5.88 6.46
CA LEU A 103 15.76 6.39 6.83
C LEU A 103 16.39 5.56 7.95
N ALA A 104 15.64 5.25 9.02
CA ALA A 104 16.14 4.44 10.13
C ALA A 104 16.62 3.06 9.65
N LYS A 105 15.83 2.39 8.81
CA LYS A 105 16.19 1.10 8.21
C LYS A 105 17.42 1.19 7.31
N LEU A 106 17.53 2.25 6.52
CA LEU A 106 18.65 2.45 5.62
C LEU A 106 19.93 2.65 6.44
N HIS A 107 19.91 3.56 7.43
CA HIS A 107 21.03 3.76 8.36
C HIS A 107 21.42 2.47 9.09
N PHE A 108 20.44 1.70 9.56
CA PHE A 108 20.69 0.40 10.19
C PHE A 108 21.41 -0.58 9.25
N SER A 109 20.97 -0.66 7.99
CA SER A 109 21.60 -1.52 6.97
C SER A 109 23.05 -1.13 6.64
N MET A 110 23.40 0.15 6.83
CA MET A 110 24.75 0.68 6.67
C MET A 110 25.58 0.63 7.96
N ALA A 111 25.05 0.01 9.02
CA ALA A 111 25.64 -0.02 10.37
C ALA A 111 25.84 1.38 11.02
N HIS A 112 25.12 2.40 10.54
CA HIS A 112 25.04 3.73 11.15
C HIS A 112 24.05 3.69 12.31
N MET A 113 24.43 3.04 13.41
CA MET A 113 23.53 2.67 14.48
C MET A 113 22.94 3.88 15.22
N THR A 114 23.76 4.91 15.46
CA THR A 114 23.32 6.12 16.16
C THR A 114 22.17 6.80 15.42
N GLU A 115 22.37 7.06 14.12
CA GLU A 115 21.35 7.70 13.27
C GLU A 115 20.11 6.83 13.11
N ALA A 116 20.30 5.50 13.02
CA ALA A 116 19.18 4.57 12.93
C ALA A 116 18.29 4.64 14.18
N MET A 117 18.89 4.64 15.37
CA MET A 117 18.18 4.74 16.65
C MET A 117 17.55 6.13 16.83
N ASP A 118 18.25 7.20 16.46
CA ASP A 118 17.74 8.56 16.55
C ASP A 118 16.47 8.74 15.70
N LEU A 119 16.46 8.23 14.47
CA LEU A 119 15.28 8.26 13.61
C LEU A 119 14.17 7.33 14.10
N ALA A 120 14.52 6.12 14.55
CA ALA A 120 13.56 5.14 15.08
C ALA A 120 12.85 5.66 16.35
N SER A 121 13.57 6.38 17.21
CA SER A 121 13.03 6.95 18.46
C SER A 121 11.98 8.05 18.23
N GLN A 122 12.00 8.70 17.06
CA GLN A 122 11.05 9.74 16.68
C GLN A 122 9.73 9.18 16.13
N ILE A 123 9.59 7.86 16.01
CA ILE A 123 8.38 7.23 15.51
C ILE A 123 7.41 6.99 16.67
N PRO A 124 6.21 7.59 16.65
CA PRO A 124 5.18 7.31 17.64
C PRO A 124 4.62 5.90 17.41
N VAL A 125 5.08 4.95 18.24
CA VAL A 125 4.74 3.52 18.11
C VAL A 125 3.20 3.29 18.11
N ALA A 126 2.46 4.09 18.87
CA ALA A 126 1.00 4.04 18.95
C ALA A 126 0.29 4.42 17.63
N ASP A 127 0.97 5.08 16.69
CA ASP A 127 0.40 5.48 15.40
C ASP A 127 0.83 4.54 14.26
N ILE A 128 1.61 3.51 14.56
CA ILE A 128 2.05 2.53 13.57
C ILE A 128 0.85 1.71 13.08
N SER A 129 0.67 1.70 11.76
CA SER A 129 -0.43 1.02 11.08
C SER A 129 -0.04 -0.30 10.39
N GLN A 130 1.23 -0.70 10.48
CA GLN A 130 1.73 -1.93 9.86
C GLN A 130 2.50 -2.76 10.88
N ALA A 131 2.03 -4.00 11.12
CA ALA A 131 2.70 -4.97 11.99
C ALA A 131 4.20 -5.13 11.68
N ALA A 132 4.56 -5.07 10.39
CA ALA A 132 5.94 -5.24 9.97
C ALA A 132 6.91 -4.18 10.51
N MET A 133 6.42 -2.98 10.79
CA MET A 133 7.23 -1.89 11.31
C MET A 133 7.69 -2.16 12.76
N PHE A 134 6.88 -2.88 13.55
CA PHE A 134 7.23 -3.20 14.94
C PHE A 134 8.47 -4.09 15.03
N PHE A 135 8.53 -5.16 14.23
CA PHE A 135 9.70 -6.05 14.26
C PHE A 135 10.96 -5.36 13.73
N ASP A 136 10.84 -4.53 12.69
CA ASP A 136 11.99 -3.81 12.14
C ASP A 136 12.52 -2.76 13.12
N LEU A 137 11.63 -2.03 13.81
CA LEU A 137 12.04 -1.09 14.87
C LEU A 137 12.67 -1.84 16.05
N ALA A 138 12.08 -2.94 16.49
CA ALA A 138 12.64 -3.75 17.57
C ALA A 138 14.05 -4.27 17.20
N LYS A 139 14.26 -4.70 15.95
CA LYS A 139 15.59 -5.09 15.46
C LYS A 139 16.60 -3.93 15.48
N ILE A 140 16.18 -2.72 15.12
CA ILE A 140 17.04 -1.52 15.18
C ILE A 140 17.48 -1.28 16.63
N PHE A 141 16.53 -1.23 17.58
CA PHE A 141 16.86 -1.01 18.99
C PHE A 141 17.69 -2.14 19.59
N ALA A 142 17.35 -3.40 19.33
CA ALA A 142 18.13 -4.55 19.81
C ALA A 142 19.56 -4.55 19.23
N GLY A 143 19.72 -4.23 17.94
CA GLY A 143 21.03 -4.10 17.31
C GLY A 143 21.87 -2.97 17.88
N GLY A 144 21.22 -1.92 18.39
CA GLY A 144 21.85 -0.83 19.13
C GLY A 144 22.10 -1.12 20.62
N GLY A 145 21.74 -2.31 21.10
CA GLY A 145 21.90 -2.72 22.50
C GLY A 145 20.77 -2.27 23.43
N ASP A 146 19.75 -1.59 22.92
CA ASP A 146 18.55 -1.21 23.68
C ASP A 146 17.49 -2.31 23.59
N THR A 147 17.81 -3.44 24.21
CA THR A 147 16.91 -4.60 24.28
C THR A 147 15.60 -4.28 25.00
N GLY A 148 15.64 -3.40 26.01
CA GLY A 148 14.45 -3.00 26.76
C GLY A 148 13.43 -2.34 25.84
N ARG A 149 13.87 -1.35 25.05
CA ARG A 149 12.98 -0.69 24.09
C ARG A 149 12.50 -1.62 22.99
N ALA A 150 13.34 -2.55 22.54
CA ALA A 150 12.95 -3.55 21.56
C ALA A 150 11.80 -4.46 22.06
N LEU A 151 11.84 -4.90 23.32
CA LEU A 151 10.77 -5.69 23.94
C LEU A 151 9.48 -4.88 24.10
N GLU A 152 9.58 -3.60 24.52
CA GLU A 152 8.43 -2.70 24.63
C GLU A 152 7.71 -2.53 23.28
N ILE A 153 8.49 -2.35 22.20
CA ILE A 153 7.94 -2.19 20.85
C ILE A 153 7.19 -3.46 20.44
N LEU A 154 7.77 -4.65 20.63
CA LEU A 154 7.09 -5.91 20.27
C LEU A 154 5.83 -6.15 21.09
N THR A 155 5.87 -5.82 22.38
CA THR A 155 4.69 -5.88 23.26
C THR A 155 3.58 -4.93 22.80
N GLU A 156 3.92 -3.73 22.30
CA GLU A 156 2.92 -2.85 21.68
C GLU A 156 2.41 -3.40 20.34
N GLY A 157 3.29 -4.03 19.56
CA GLY A 157 2.92 -4.73 18.34
C GLY A 157 1.85 -5.80 18.57
N GLU A 158 2.00 -6.61 19.62
CA GLU A 158 1.04 -7.66 20.01
C GLU A 158 -0.32 -7.06 20.38
N ARG A 159 -0.32 -5.92 21.07
CA ARG A 159 -1.56 -5.19 21.40
C ARG A 159 -2.25 -4.63 20.16
N HIS A 160 -1.48 -4.13 19.18
CA HIS A 160 -2.02 -3.55 17.95
C HIS A 160 -2.49 -4.60 16.94
N PHE A 161 -1.78 -5.72 16.84
CA PHE A 161 -2.01 -6.78 15.86
C PHE A 161 -2.01 -8.15 16.55
N PRO A 162 -2.98 -8.43 17.44
CA PRO A 162 -3.02 -9.65 18.25
C PRO A 162 -3.27 -10.94 17.46
N GLN A 163 -3.44 -10.85 16.15
CA GLN A 163 -3.65 -11.99 15.24
C GLN A 163 -2.50 -12.14 14.24
N ASP A 164 -1.48 -11.28 14.32
CA ASP A 164 -0.31 -11.33 13.44
C ASP A 164 0.80 -12.16 14.09
N GLU A 165 0.84 -13.44 13.75
CA GLU A 165 1.84 -14.41 14.24
C GLU A 165 3.29 -13.94 14.10
N ARG A 166 3.59 -13.05 13.13
CA ARG A 166 4.95 -12.57 12.87
C ARG A 166 5.47 -11.73 14.03
N ILE A 167 4.59 -11.06 14.78
CA ILE A 167 4.99 -10.26 15.94
C ILE A 167 5.44 -11.19 17.07
N TYR A 168 4.66 -12.21 17.39
CA TYR A 168 5.00 -13.24 18.39
C TYR A 168 6.29 -13.99 18.02
N ILE A 169 6.43 -14.38 16.74
CA ILE A 169 7.68 -15.00 16.24
C ILE A 169 8.87 -14.07 16.45
N SER A 170 8.72 -12.78 16.15
CA SER A 170 9.78 -11.79 16.31
C SER A 170 10.12 -11.56 17.79
N HIS A 171 9.13 -11.52 18.67
CA HIS A 171 9.31 -11.35 20.11
C HIS A 171 9.99 -12.57 20.74
N GLY A 172 9.51 -13.77 20.46
CA GLY A 172 10.16 -14.99 20.90
C GLY A 172 11.60 -15.10 20.36
N THR A 173 11.84 -14.74 19.10
CA THR A 173 13.20 -14.72 18.53
C THR A 173 14.12 -13.72 19.25
N LEU A 174 13.62 -12.52 19.59
CA LEU A 174 14.39 -11.56 20.37
C LEU A 174 14.74 -12.13 21.74
N LEU A 175 13.77 -12.72 22.44
CA LEU A 175 13.94 -13.34 23.76
C LEU A 175 14.98 -14.48 23.72
N LEU A 176 14.93 -15.33 22.68
CA LEU A 176 15.94 -16.37 22.46
C LEU A 176 17.35 -15.76 22.30
N ASN A 177 17.48 -14.69 21.51
CA ASN A 177 18.77 -14.03 21.27
C ASN A 177 19.37 -13.43 22.55
N ILE A 178 18.51 -12.91 23.45
CA ILE A 178 18.93 -12.35 24.73
C ILE A 178 18.98 -13.39 25.86
N LYS A 179 18.74 -14.67 25.52
CA LYS A 179 18.79 -15.84 26.42
C LYS A 179 17.70 -15.88 27.50
N GLU A 180 16.58 -15.18 27.27
CA GLU A 180 15.39 -15.23 28.12
C GLU A 180 14.49 -16.39 27.71
N PHE A 181 15.00 -17.62 27.85
CA PHE A 181 14.38 -18.82 27.30
C PHE A 181 12.97 -19.09 27.84
N GLN A 182 12.74 -18.86 29.15
CA GLN A 182 11.44 -19.06 29.77
C GLN A 182 10.38 -18.10 29.22
N MET A 183 10.77 -16.84 28.98
CA MET A 183 9.87 -15.85 28.38
C MET A 183 9.60 -16.19 26.91
N ALA A 184 10.62 -16.63 26.17
CA ALA A 184 10.45 -17.04 24.78
C ALA A 184 9.45 -18.21 24.64
N GLU A 185 9.56 -19.21 25.52
CA GLU A 185 8.61 -20.33 25.58
C GLU A 185 7.18 -19.83 25.81
N ALA A 186 6.97 -18.93 26.78
CA ALA A 186 5.64 -18.35 27.04
C ALA A 186 5.06 -17.66 25.80
N VAL A 187 5.85 -16.81 25.12
CA VAL A 187 5.41 -16.08 23.92
C VAL A 187 5.05 -17.01 22.76
N PHE A 188 5.70 -18.17 22.61
CA PHE A 188 5.37 -19.12 21.53
C PHE A 188 4.15 -20.01 21.81
N HIS A 189 3.67 -20.05 23.05
CA HIS A 189 2.52 -20.87 23.44
C HIS A 189 1.18 -20.15 23.40
N ASP A 190 1.19 -18.81 23.37
CA ASP A 190 0.02 -17.95 23.22
C ASP A 190 -0.40 -17.79 21.75
#